data_AF-A0A7W2JFN3-F1
#
_entry.id   AF-A0A7W2JFN3-F1
#
_cell.length_a   1.000
_cell.length_b   1.000
_cell.length_c   1.000
_cell.angle_alpha   90.00
_cell.angle_beta   90.00
_cell.angle_gamma   90.00
#
_symmetry.space_group_name_H-M   'P 1'
#
loop_
_entity.id
_entity.type
_entity.pdbx_description
1 polymer ?
#
loop_
_entity_poly.entity_id
_entity_poly.type
_entity_poly.pdbx_seq_one_letter_code
_entity_poly.pdbx_strand_id
1 'polypeptide(L)' 'MDERTFIGMVEAGEPLIQQAIDAMREYHQAQERGAPAEEIERLRLLAESLFQAVSDYQLRTVAKARGKELPPLH' A
#
# COMPACT_ATOMS: atom_id res chain seq x y z
N MET A 1 8.71 5.95 -22.07
CA MET A 1 9.29 5.40 -20.84
C MET A 1 10.12 4.19 -21.21
N ASP A 2 11.35 4.13 -20.74
CA ASP A 2 12.24 3.00 -20.96
C ASP A 2 11.97 1.87 -19.95
N GLU A 3 12.24 0.63 -20.34
CA GLU A 3 12.00 -0.59 -19.55
C GLU A 3 12.65 -0.52 -18.16
N ARG A 4 13.88 -0.02 -18.07
CA ARG A 4 14.62 0.16 -16.80
C ARG A 4 13.92 1.10 -15.83
N THR A 5 13.25 2.14 -16.33
CA THR A 5 12.53 3.11 -15.51
C THR A 5 11.24 2.50 -14.96
N PHE A 6 10.54 1.69 -15.77
CA PHE A 6 9.35 0.98 -15.32
C PHE A 6 9.67 -0.05 -14.23
N ILE A 7 10.73 -0.84 -14.42
CA ILE A 7 11.18 -1.83 -13.42
C ILE A 7 11.54 -1.16 -12.10
N GLY A 8 12.32 -0.08 -12.12
CA GLY A 8 12.68 0.65 -10.89
C GLY A 8 11.48 1.26 -10.16
N MET A 9 10.40 1.59 -10.87
CA MET A 9 9.14 2.03 -10.25
C MET A 9 8.31 0.87 -9.69
N VAL A 10 8.43 -0.34 -10.22
CA VAL A 10 7.79 -1.53 -9.63
C VAL A 10 8.53 -1.92 -8.36
N GLU A 11 9.86 -1.97 -8.39
CA GLU A 11 10.73 -2.28 -7.24
C GLU A 11 10.53 -1.29 -6.09
N ALA A 12 10.38 0.02 -6.37
CA ALA A 12 10.13 1.02 -5.33
C ALA A 12 8.75 0.89 -4.67
N GLY A 13 7.79 0.22 -5.31
CA GLY A 13 6.47 -0.08 -4.74
C GLY A 13 6.43 -1.36 -3.91
N GLU A 14 7.41 -2.26 -4.08
CA GLU A 14 7.47 -3.56 -3.42
C GLU A 14 7.51 -3.46 -1.88
N PRO A 15 8.28 -2.55 -1.25
CA PRO A 15 8.25 -2.38 0.20
C PRO A 15 6.89 -1.91 0.74
N LEU A 16 6.14 -1.12 -0.04
CA LEU A 16 4.84 -0.60 0.37
C LEU A 16 3.76 -1.70 0.27
N ILE A 17 3.84 -2.53 -0.76
CA ILE A 17 2.98 -3.71 -0.93
C ILE A 17 3.23 -4.71 0.21
N GLN A 18 4.50 -4.97 0.54
CA GLN A 18 4.87 -5.87 1.63
C GLN A 18 4.31 -5.39 2.97
N GLN A 19 4.44 -4.10 3.29
CA GLN A 19 3.86 -3.51 4.50
C GLN A 19 2.33 -3.67 4.57
N ALA A 20 1.62 -3.46 3.46
CA ALA A 20 0.17 -3.65 3.43
C ALA A 20 -0.24 -5.11 3.68
N ILE A 21 0.50 -6.06 3.09
CA ILE A 21 0.28 -7.50 3.29
C ILE A 21 0.55 -7.90 4.75
N ASP A 22 1.63 -7.40 5.34
CA ASP A 22 1.99 -7.70 6.72
C ASP A 22 0.97 -7.13 7.71
N ALA A 23 0.52 -5.89 7.51
CA ALA A 23 -0.54 -5.29 8.34
C ALA A 23 -1.86 -6.07 8.27
N MET A 24 -2.24 -6.57 7.09
CA MET A 24 -3.42 -7.45 6.95
C MET A 24 -3.25 -8.78 7.67
N ARG A 25 -2.06 -9.37 7.58
CA ARG A 25 -1.76 -10.61 8.29
C ARG A 25 -1.86 -10.40 9.80
N GLU A 26 -1.30 -9.32 10.32
CA GLU A 26 -1.37 -8.97 11.74
C GLU A 26 -2.81 -8.74 12.20
N TYR A 27 -3.61 -8.04 11.40
CA TYR A 27 -5.04 -7.85 11.65
C TYR A 27 -5.78 -9.20 11.78
N HIS A 28 -5.60 -10.10 10.81
CA HIS A 28 -6.24 -11.42 10.86
C HIS A 28 -5.77 -12.26 12.04
N GLN A 29 -4.46 -12.25 12.34
CA GLN A 29 -3.93 -12.93 13.52
C GLN A 29 -4.50 -12.34 14.82
N ALA A 30 -4.77 -11.04 14.87
CA ALA A 30 -5.40 -10.38 16.02
C ALA A 30 -6.85 -10.83 16.21
N GLN A 31 -7.59 -10.99 15.10
CA GLN A 31 -8.94 -11.56 15.14
C GLN A 31 -8.93 -13.01 15.60
N GLU A 32 -8.04 -13.84 15.06
CA GLU A 32 -7.93 -15.27 15.37
C GLU A 32 -7.56 -15.52 16.84
N ARG A 33 -6.67 -14.70 17.42
CA ARG A 33 -6.29 -14.81 18.83
C ARG A 33 -7.30 -14.19 19.80
N GLY A 34 -8.39 -13.59 19.30
CA GLY A 34 -9.38 -12.88 20.11
C GLY A 34 -8.80 -11.65 20.82
N ALA A 35 -7.94 -10.90 20.15
CA ALA A 35 -7.36 -9.67 20.69
C ALA A 35 -8.45 -8.64 21.05
N PRO A 36 -8.14 -7.66 21.92
CA PRO A 36 -9.06 -6.57 22.24
C PRO A 36 -9.57 -5.85 20.98
N ALA A 37 -10.82 -5.41 21.00
CA ALA A 37 -11.45 -4.74 19.86
C ALA A 37 -10.68 -3.47 19.43
N GLU A 38 -10.09 -2.74 20.38
CA GLU A 38 -9.26 -1.57 20.10
C GLU A 38 -8.00 -1.93 19.29
N GLU A 39 -7.36 -3.06 19.61
CA GLU A 39 -6.18 -3.54 18.89
C GLU A 39 -6.54 -3.99 17.48
N ILE A 40 -7.66 -4.71 17.33
CA ILE A 40 -8.18 -5.14 16.03
C ILE A 40 -8.52 -3.93 15.16
N GLU A 41 -9.19 -2.91 15.70
CA GLU A 41 -9.54 -1.71 14.94
C GLU A 41 -8.31 -0.89 14.55
N ARG A 42 -7.31 -0.78 15.44
CA ARG A 42 -6.04 -0.12 15.11
C ARG A 42 -5.33 -0.82 13.95
N LEU A 43 -5.27 -2.15 13.97
CA LEU A 43 -4.65 -2.93 12.90
C LEU A 43 -5.45 -2.84 11.60
N ARG A 44 -6.78 -2.79 11.67
CA ARG A 44 -7.66 -2.56 10.51
C ARG A 44 -7.34 -1.23 9.84
N LEU A 45 -7.33 -0.13 10.61
CA LEU A 45 -7.05 1.21 10.11
C LEU A 45 -5.65 1.32 9.51
N LEU A 46 -4.66 0.65 10.11
CA LEU A 46 -3.30 0.59 9.57
C LEU A 46 -3.27 -0.12 8.22
N ALA A 47 -3.89 -1.30 8.12
CA ALA A 47 -3.95 -2.05 6.87
C ALA A 47 -4.69 -1.28 5.77
N GLU A 48 -5.82 -0.64 6.09
CA GLU A 48 -6.58 0.21 5.15
C GLU A 48 -5.75 1.40 4.65
N SER A 49 -5.07 2.10 5.56
CA SER A 49 -4.17 3.21 5.20
C SER A 49 -3.05 2.77 4.27
N LEU A 50 -2.46 1.59 4.51
CA LEU A 50 -1.38 1.07 3.69
C LEU A 50 -1.88 0.65 2.29
N PHE A 51 -3.06 0.05 2.18
CA PHE A 51 -3.66 -0.24 0.87
C PHE A 51 -4.00 1.01 0.08
N GLN A 52 -4.47 2.07 0.75
CA GLN A 52 -4.70 3.34 0.08
C GLN A 52 -3.37 3.89 -0.48
N ALA A 53 -2.30 3.87 0.31
CA ALA A 53 -0.98 4.30 -0.14
C ALA A 53 -0.45 3.46 -1.33
N VAL A 54 -0.64 2.13 -1.31
CA VAL A 54 -0.30 1.25 -2.45
C VAL A 54 -1.08 1.66 -3.70
N SER A 55 -2.39 1.88 -3.56
CA SER A 55 -3.26 2.25 -4.68
C SER A 55 -2.87 3.60 -5.28
N ASP A 56 -2.59 4.59 -4.43
CA ASP A 56 -2.12 5.91 -4.83
C ASP A 56 -0.77 5.84 -5.55
N TYR A 57 0.15 5.03 -5.03
CA TYR A 57 1.45 4.80 -5.64
C TYR A 57 1.31 4.19 -7.03
N GLN A 58 0.55 3.10 -7.17
CA GLN A 58 0.31 2.43 -8.44
C GLN A 58 -0.34 3.37 -9.46
N LEU A 59 -1.34 4.16 -9.03
CA LEU A 59 -2.00 5.13 -9.89
C LEU A 59 -1.02 6.20 -10.40
N ARG A 60 -0.17 6.74 -9.52
CA ARG A 60 0.87 7.71 -9.89
C ARG A 60 1.92 7.10 -10.80
N THR A 61 2.33 5.87 -10.55
CA THR A 61 3.30 5.13 -11.37
C THR A 61 2.75 4.92 -12.78
N VAL A 62 1.49 4.49 -12.91
CA VAL A 62 0.80 4.34 -14.19
C VAL A 62 0.60 5.69 -14.89
N ALA A 63 0.24 6.74 -14.15
CA ALA A 63 0.06 8.07 -14.71
C ALA A 63 1.38 8.63 -15.26
N LYS A 64 2.47 8.56 -14.49
CA LYS A 64 3.82 8.91 -14.94
C LYS A 64 4.23 8.11 -16.17
N ALA A 65 3.98 6.79 -16.19
CA ALA A 65 4.27 5.95 -17.34
C ALA A 65 3.51 6.35 -18.61
N ARG A 66 2.30 6.90 -18.45
CA ARG A 66 1.46 7.43 -19.53
C ARG A 66 1.72 8.91 -19.86
N GLY A 67 2.70 9.55 -19.24
CA GLY A 67 2.99 10.98 -19.44
C GLY A 67 1.95 11.92 -18.83
N LYS A 68 1.17 11.45 -17.85
CA LYS A 68 0.17 12.25 -17.12
C LYS A 68 0.66 12.49 -15.70
N GLU A 69 0.88 13.75 -15.31
CA GLU A 69 1.15 14.09 -13.91
C GLU A 69 -0.16 14.23 -13.13
N LEU A 70 -0.26 13.59 -11.97
CA LEU A 70 -1.42 13.71 -11.06
C LEU A 70 -1.11 14.73 -9.97
N PRO A 71 -2.10 15.55 -9.55
CA PRO A 71 -1.91 16.54 -8.49
C PRO A 71 -1.48 15.89 -7.15
N PRO A 72 -0.79 16.63 -6.27
CA PRO A 72 -0.48 16.16 -4.92
C PRO A 72 -1.77 15.91 -4.12
N LEU A 73 -1.78 14.85 -3.30
CA LEU A 73 -2.87 14.60 -2.35
C LEU A 73 -2.66 15.51 -1.13
N HIS A 74 -3.74 16.17 -0.71
CA HIS A 74 -3.78 17.13 0.41
C HIS A 74 -3.66 16.45 1.77
#